data_AF-A0A5R9P146-F1
#
_entry.id   AF-A0A5R9P146-F1
#
_cell.length_a   1.000
_cell.length_b   1.000
_cell.length_c   1.000
_cell.angle_alpha   90.00
_cell.angle_beta   90.00
_cell.angle_gamma   90.00
#
_symmetry.space_group_name_H-M   'P 1'
#
loop_
_entity.id
_entity.type
_entity.pdbx_description
1 polymer ?
#
loop_
_entity_poly.entity_id
_entity_poly.type
_entity_poly.pdbx_seq_one_letter_code
_entity_poly.pdbx_strand_id
1 'polypeptide(L)'
;MEDDLAKHEAFKARLKDRRFALDAYHLLRSAIMHDDGSRHFLSQRSIGEVIADLRGENEDYTDFYLSDLGLKGADLEAVGKHDQELAELLGEIGWSLLTVEQEVSLYQAALLRLDEAEKREVGSTPPWFSERFGRDYSADRYRPGSPYSRLQFLSFTGRLDIDDVEFVSRHIFLSELASSYAVDYAP
;
A
#
# COMPACT_ATOMS: atom_id res chain seq x y z
N MET A 1 -0.02 1.42 -12.63
CA MET A 1 -0.97 0.51 -11.95
C MET A 1 -2.24 0.35 -12.77
N GLU A 2 -3.17 1.31 -12.72
CA GLU A 2 -4.46 1.20 -13.43
C GLU A 2 -4.26 1.00 -14.93
N ASP A 3 -3.38 1.80 -15.55
CA ASP A 3 -3.04 1.69 -16.97
C ASP A 3 -2.42 0.35 -17.39
N ASP A 4 -1.67 -0.31 -16.50
CA ASP A 4 -1.01 -1.59 -16.81
C ASP A 4 -2.01 -2.74 -16.68
N LEU A 5 -2.79 -2.76 -15.58
CA LEU A 5 -3.86 -3.73 -15.36
C LEU A 5 -4.98 -3.59 -16.40
N ALA A 6 -5.33 -2.36 -16.79
CA ALA A 6 -6.36 -2.09 -17.79
C ALA A 6 -5.99 -2.60 -19.18
N LYS A 7 -4.70 -2.70 -19.49
CA LYS A 7 -4.19 -3.25 -20.76
C LYS A 7 -4.00 -4.76 -20.72
N HIS A 8 -4.06 -5.40 -19.55
CA HIS A 8 -3.86 -6.84 -19.39
C HIS A 8 -5.18 -7.62 -19.52
N GLU A 9 -5.53 -8.03 -20.75
CA GLU A 9 -6.81 -8.70 -21.03
C GLU A 9 -7.02 -9.99 -20.25
N ALA A 10 -5.97 -10.79 -20.02
CA ALA A 10 -6.08 -12.04 -19.25
C ALA A 10 -6.46 -11.77 -17.79
N PHE A 11 -5.87 -10.74 -17.18
CA PHE A 11 -6.20 -10.33 -15.82
C PHE A 11 -7.65 -9.85 -15.72
N LYS A 12 -8.08 -8.97 -16.65
CA LYS A 12 -9.48 -8.48 -16.69
C LYS A 12 -10.49 -9.59 -16.88
N ALA A 13 -10.20 -10.55 -17.77
CA ALA A 13 -11.05 -11.73 -17.96
C ALA A 13 -11.19 -12.54 -16.67
N ARG A 14 -10.11 -12.67 -15.88
CA ARG A 14 -10.13 -13.38 -14.60
C ARG A 14 -10.88 -12.63 -13.50
N LEU A 15 -10.88 -11.29 -13.50
CA LEU A 15 -11.67 -10.48 -12.55
C LEU A 15 -13.19 -10.72 -12.62
N LYS A 16 -13.71 -11.35 -13.69
CA LYS A 16 -15.11 -11.81 -13.75
C LYS A 16 -15.42 -12.88 -12.71
N ASP A 17 -14.43 -13.66 -12.30
CA ASP A 17 -14.53 -14.55 -11.16
C ASP A 17 -14.42 -13.75 -9.85
N ARG A 18 -15.48 -13.81 -9.04
CA ARG A 18 -15.57 -13.04 -7.80
C ARG A 18 -14.46 -13.40 -6.80
N ARG A 19 -14.06 -14.67 -6.72
CA ARG A 19 -13.01 -15.11 -5.78
C ARG A 19 -11.65 -14.60 -6.22
N PHE A 20 -11.36 -14.67 -7.51
CA PHE A 20 -10.14 -14.09 -8.07
C PHE A 20 -10.10 -12.57 -7.87
N ALA A 21 -11.23 -11.86 -8.04
CA ALA A 21 -11.29 -10.41 -7.80
C ALA A 21 -11.01 -10.03 -6.33
N LEU A 22 -11.46 -10.84 -5.38
CA LEU A 22 -11.15 -10.67 -3.97
C LEU A 22 -9.67 -10.94 -3.67
N ASP A 23 -9.11 -12.03 -4.19
CA ASP A 23 -7.67 -12.33 -4.05
C ASP A 23 -6.83 -11.20 -4.67
N ALA A 24 -7.22 -10.69 -5.85
CA ALA A 24 -6.58 -9.54 -6.49
C ALA A 24 -6.62 -8.28 -5.62
N TYR A 25 -7.79 -7.94 -5.06
CA TYR A 25 -7.94 -6.83 -4.13
C TYR A 25 -7.02 -6.98 -2.90
N HIS A 26 -6.99 -8.17 -2.29
CA HIS A 26 -6.18 -8.45 -1.10
C HIS A 26 -4.66 -8.43 -1.40
N LEU A 27 -4.23 -8.96 -2.54
CA LEU A 27 -2.84 -8.97 -2.94
C LEU A 27 -2.33 -7.58 -3.30
N LEU A 28 -3.12 -6.81 -4.08
CA LEU A 28 -2.81 -5.42 -4.46
C LEU A 28 -2.70 -4.51 -3.23
N ARG A 29 -3.45 -4.83 -2.18
CA ARG A 29 -3.35 -4.15 -0.87
C ARG A 29 -2.05 -4.47 -0.15
N SER A 30 -1.48 -5.67 -0.33
CA SER A 30 -0.52 -6.23 0.61
C SER A 30 0.93 -6.07 0.19
N ALA A 31 1.33 -6.26 -1.07
CA ALA A 31 2.71 -6.02 -1.49
C ALA A 31 2.94 -6.25 -2.99
N ILE A 32 3.10 -5.20 -3.80
CA ILE A 32 3.57 -5.37 -5.17
C ILE A 32 4.66 -4.34 -5.52
N MET A 33 5.75 -4.83 -6.11
CA MET A 33 6.84 -4.06 -6.67
C MET A 33 6.77 -4.14 -8.20
N HIS A 34 6.90 -3.00 -8.86
CA HIS A 34 7.04 -2.87 -10.30
C HIS A 34 8.45 -3.31 -10.76
N ASP A 35 8.61 -3.58 -12.05
CA ASP A 35 9.88 -3.96 -12.71
C ASP A 35 10.94 -2.86 -12.59
N ASP A 36 10.52 -1.60 -12.57
CA ASP A 36 11.36 -0.43 -12.34
C ASP A 36 11.78 -0.25 -10.86
N GLY A 37 11.38 -1.18 -9.98
CA GLY A 37 11.69 -1.17 -8.55
C GLY A 37 10.79 -0.23 -7.73
N SER A 38 9.82 0.43 -8.36
CA SER A 38 8.84 1.24 -7.64
C SER A 38 7.79 0.36 -6.95
N ARG A 39 7.18 0.85 -5.87
CA ARG A 39 6.02 0.20 -5.23
C ARG A 39 4.78 1.03 -5.45
N HIS A 40 3.67 0.35 -5.70
CA HIS A 40 2.40 1.02 -5.72
C HIS A 40 1.83 1.18 -4.32
N PHE A 41 1.21 2.33 -4.07
CA PHE A 41 0.45 2.59 -2.85
C PHE A 41 -0.88 3.22 -3.23
N LEU A 42 -1.97 2.53 -2.88
CA LEU A 42 -3.32 3.06 -2.96
C LEU A 42 -4.07 2.82 -1.66
N SER A 43 -5.05 3.68 -1.41
CA SER A 43 -6.01 3.43 -0.35
C SER A 43 -6.80 2.16 -0.67
N GLN A 44 -7.27 1.46 0.36
CA GLN A 44 -8.16 0.29 0.20
C GLN A 44 -9.35 0.61 -0.71
N ARG A 45 -9.94 1.80 -0.52
CA ARG A 45 -11.02 2.30 -1.37
C ARG A 45 -10.61 2.37 -2.83
N SER A 46 -9.47 3.00 -3.13
CA SER A 46 -8.99 3.17 -4.51
C SER A 46 -8.65 1.83 -5.17
N ILE A 47 -8.13 0.84 -4.42
CA ILE A 47 -7.92 -0.51 -4.96
C ILE A 47 -9.26 -1.18 -5.28
N GLY A 48 -10.26 -1.02 -4.39
CA GLY A 48 -11.61 -1.51 -4.62
C GLY A 48 -12.29 -0.90 -5.84
N GLU A 49 -12.16 0.43 -6.02
CA GLU A 49 -12.65 1.16 -7.21
C GLU A 49 -11.98 0.61 -8.49
N VAL A 50 -10.65 0.46 -8.51
CA VAL A 50 -9.94 -0.10 -9.67
C VAL A 50 -10.40 -1.52 -10.01
N ILE A 51 -10.58 -2.39 -9.01
CA ILE A 51 -11.04 -3.77 -9.25
C ILE A 51 -12.47 -3.78 -9.77
N ALA A 52 -13.38 -2.97 -9.21
CA ALA A 52 -14.77 -2.87 -9.66
C ALA A 52 -14.86 -2.35 -11.11
N ASP A 53 -14.11 -1.28 -11.43
CA ASP A 53 -14.06 -0.69 -12.76
C ASP A 53 -13.52 -1.67 -13.81
N LEU A 54 -12.42 -2.35 -13.51
CA LEU A 54 -11.81 -3.34 -14.40
C LEU A 54 -12.68 -4.59 -14.57
N ARG A 55 -13.41 -4.98 -13.52
CA ARG A 55 -14.36 -6.09 -13.55
C ARG A 55 -15.55 -5.76 -14.44
N GLY A 56 -15.99 -4.50 -14.53
CA GLY A 56 -16.97 -4.03 -15.52
C GLY A 56 -18.34 -4.73 -15.43
N GLU A 57 -18.81 -5.01 -14.21
CA GLU A 57 -20.12 -5.63 -13.93
C GLU A 57 -21.19 -4.61 -13.50
N ASN A 58 -20.95 -3.31 -13.68
CA ASN A 58 -21.81 -2.20 -13.20
C ASN A 58 -22.08 -2.23 -11.68
N GLU A 59 -21.13 -2.74 -10.89
CA GLU A 59 -21.16 -2.72 -9.43
C GLU A 59 -20.46 -1.44 -8.92
N ASP A 60 -21.02 -0.74 -7.93
CA ASP A 60 -20.27 0.34 -7.24
C ASP A 60 -19.19 -0.27 -6.33
N TYR A 61 -18.13 0.47 -6.00
CA TYR A 61 -17.07 0.01 -5.07
C TYR A 61 -17.67 -0.45 -3.74
N THR A 62 -18.77 0.21 -3.34
CA THR A 62 -19.55 -0.08 -2.14
C THR A 62 -20.24 -1.44 -2.24
N ASP A 63 -20.73 -1.84 -3.41
CA ASP A 63 -21.34 -3.16 -3.64
C ASP A 63 -20.28 -4.27 -3.62
N PHE A 64 -19.09 -4.03 -4.19
CA PHE A 64 -17.97 -4.97 -4.11
C PHE A 64 -17.47 -5.14 -2.66
N TYR A 65 -17.37 -4.05 -1.88
CA TYR A 65 -16.82 -4.07 -0.52
C TYR A 65 -17.83 -4.48 0.58
N LEU A 66 -19.05 -3.92 0.56
CA LEU A 66 -20.06 -4.17 1.59
C LEU A 66 -20.82 -5.47 1.39
N SER A 67 -20.90 -6.00 0.17
CA SER A 67 -21.53 -7.32 -0.02
C SER A 67 -20.71 -8.45 0.61
N ASP A 68 -19.38 -8.31 0.73
CA ASP A 68 -18.51 -9.37 1.27
C ASP A 68 -18.11 -9.16 2.75
N LEU A 69 -17.95 -7.92 3.25
CA LEU A 69 -17.82 -7.72 4.71
C LEU A 69 -19.14 -8.00 5.45
N GLY A 70 -20.27 -8.00 4.74
CA GLY A 70 -21.60 -8.28 5.27
C GLY A 70 -22.05 -9.74 5.20
N LEU A 71 -21.35 -10.61 4.47
CA LEU A 71 -21.77 -11.99 4.24
C LEU A 71 -20.78 -12.98 4.85
N LYS A 72 -21.17 -13.51 6.02
CA LYS A 72 -20.76 -14.78 6.65
C LYS A 72 -19.29 -15.19 6.42
N GLY A 73 -18.50 -15.18 7.48
CA GLY A 73 -17.07 -15.57 7.51
C GLY A 73 -16.64 -16.93 6.92
N ALA A 74 -17.53 -17.68 6.27
CA ALA A 74 -17.19 -18.84 5.44
C ALA A 74 -16.53 -18.46 4.10
N ASP A 75 -16.77 -17.26 3.54
CA ASP A 75 -16.08 -16.83 2.31
C ASP A 75 -14.69 -16.21 2.56
N LEU A 76 -14.39 -15.82 3.81
CA LEU A 76 -13.04 -15.43 4.24
C LEU A 76 -12.08 -16.63 4.32
N GLU A 77 -12.57 -17.86 4.54
CA GLU A 77 -11.77 -19.10 4.50
C GLU A 77 -11.29 -19.48 3.08
N ALA A 78 -11.69 -18.72 2.05
CA ALA A 78 -11.35 -18.98 0.66
C ALA A 78 -10.35 -17.99 0.04
N VAL A 79 -9.87 -17.00 0.80
CA VAL A 79 -8.87 -16.02 0.34
C VAL A 79 -7.50 -16.69 0.23
N GLY A 80 -6.78 -16.43 -0.86
CA GLY A 80 -5.45 -16.99 -1.15
C GLY A 80 -5.45 -18.22 -2.06
N LYS A 81 -6.57 -18.53 -2.73
CA LYS A 81 -6.67 -19.67 -3.65
C LYS A 81 -6.02 -19.41 -5.01
N HIS A 82 -5.94 -18.14 -5.40
CA HIS A 82 -5.42 -17.73 -6.69
C HIS A 82 -4.07 -17.01 -6.60
N ASP A 83 -3.39 -17.00 -5.45
CA ASP A 83 -2.15 -16.23 -5.24
C ASP A 83 -1.08 -16.53 -6.28
N GLN A 84 -0.89 -17.81 -6.64
CA GLN A 84 0.09 -18.21 -7.65
C GLN A 84 -0.31 -17.75 -9.05
N GLU A 85 -1.56 -17.99 -9.46
CA GLU A 85 -2.11 -17.57 -10.76
C GLU A 85 -2.04 -16.03 -10.90
N LEU A 86 -2.37 -15.33 -9.82
CA LEU A 86 -2.34 -13.89 -9.74
C LEU A 86 -0.91 -13.34 -9.81
N ALA A 87 0.04 -13.96 -9.11
CA ALA A 87 1.46 -13.60 -9.21
C ALA A 87 2.01 -13.81 -10.63
N GLU A 88 1.61 -14.89 -11.30
CA GLU A 88 1.99 -15.16 -12.70
C GLU A 88 1.44 -14.07 -13.64
N LEU A 89 0.15 -13.73 -13.55
CA LEU A 89 -0.48 -12.68 -14.35
C LEU A 89 0.12 -11.29 -14.10
N LEU A 90 0.50 -11.00 -12.85
CA LEU A 90 1.19 -9.76 -12.51
C LEU A 90 2.64 -9.75 -13.06
N GLY A 91 3.31 -10.90 -13.05
CA GLY A 91 4.64 -11.08 -13.66
C GLY A 91 4.66 -10.74 -15.15
N GLU A 92 3.59 -11.05 -15.88
CA GLU A 92 3.45 -10.74 -17.31
C GLU A 92 3.45 -9.24 -17.63
N ILE A 93 3.02 -8.40 -16.67
CA ILE A 93 3.07 -6.93 -16.77
C ILE A 93 4.27 -6.32 -16.03
N GLY A 94 5.26 -7.13 -15.69
CA GLY A 94 6.49 -6.71 -15.02
C GLY A 94 6.34 -6.52 -13.52
N TRP A 95 5.25 -6.96 -12.91
CA TRP A 95 5.04 -6.79 -11.47
C TRP A 95 5.50 -8.04 -10.72
N SER A 96 6.06 -7.85 -9.54
CA SER A 96 6.58 -8.93 -8.71
C SER A 96 6.14 -8.78 -7.27
N LEU A 97 5.85 -9.93 -6.65
CA LEU A 97 5.67 -10.02 -5.22
C LEU A 97 7.03 -9.89 -4.54
N LEU A 98 7.09 -9.07 -3.49
CA LEU A 98 8.27 -8.99 -2.65
C LEU A 98 8.37 -10.24 -1.78
N THR A 99 9.59 -10.75 -1.62
CA THR A 99 9.84 -11.73 -0.56
C THR A 99 9.89 -11.03 0.79
N VAL A 100 9.65 -11.78 1.88
CA VAL A 100 9.73 -11.27 3.25
C VAL A 100 11.09 -10.60 3.51
N GLU A 101 12.18 -11.18 3.01
CA GLU A 101 13.52 -10.62 3.15
C GLU A 101 13.68 -9.26 2.44
N GLN A 102 13.08 -9.11 1.26
CA GLN A 102 13.08 -7.84 0.54
C GLN A 102 12.25 -6.79 1.27
N GLU A 103 11.10 -7.17 1.81
CA GLU A 103 10.27 -6.27 2.61
C GLU A 103 10.99 -5.79 3.86
N VAL A 104 11.63 -6.70 4.60
CA VAL A 104 12.44 -6.37 5.78
C VAL A 104 13.59 -5.44 5.40
N SER A 105 14.27 -5.70 4.29
CA SER A 105 15.39 -4.87 3.82
C SER A 105 14.95 -3.45 3.48
N LEU A 106 13.82 -3.31 2.78
CA LEU A 106 13.25 -2.00 2.44
C LEU A 106 12.75 -1.24 3.68
N TYR A 107 12.14 -1.94 4.63
CA TYR A 107 11.74 -1.36 5.91
C TYR A 107 12.94 -0.85 6.70
N GLN A 108 14.00 -1.64 6.82
CA GLN A 108 15.25 -1.23 7.47
C GLN A 108 15.88 -0.02 6.77
N ALA A 109 15.89 0.01 5.43
CA ALA A 109 16.36 1.16 4.67
C ALA A 109 15.54 2.43 4.96
N ALA A 110 14.21 2.31 5.09
CA ALA A 110 13.35 3.43 5.44
C ALA A 110 13.62 3.95 6.86
N LEU A 111 13.83 3.05 7.83
CA LEU A 111 14.21 3.43 9.19
C LEU A 111 15.57 4.14 9.23
N LEU A 112 16.57 3.66 8.46
CA LEU A 112 17.87 4.31 8.37
C LEU A 112 17.76 5.74 7.79
N ARG A 113 16.90 5.96 6.78
CA ARG A 113 16.66 7.32 6.26
C ARG A 113 16.05 8.25 7.32
N LEU A 114 15.12 7.75 8.14
CA LEU A 114 14.60 8.52 9.28
C LEU A 114 15.71 8.87 10.28
N ASP A 115 16.54 7.89 10.65
CA ASP A 115 17.66 8.08 11.57
C ASP A 115 18.69 9.09 11.04
N GLU A 116 18.92 9.11 9.73
CA GLU A 116 19.80 10.10 9.08
C GLU A 116 19.18 11.49 9.04
N ALA A 117 17.89 11.61 8.73
CA ALA A 117 17.20 12.88 8.70
C ALA A 117 17.06 13.52 10.09
N GLU A 118 16.96 12.72 11.16
CA GLU A 118 16.98 13.21 12.54
C GLU A 118 18.28 13.92 12.93
N LYS A 119 19.39 13.58 12.27
CA LYS A 119 20.70 14.22 12.49
C LYS A 119 20.80 15.58 11.79
N ARG A 120 19.89 15.92 10.88
CA ARG A 120 19.87 17.19 10.15
C ARG A 120 19.33 18.33 11.02
N GLU A 121 19.77 19.55 10.76
CA GLU A 121 19.24 20.74 11.44
C GLU A 121 17.74 20.93 11.17
N VAL A 122 17.00 21.52 12.11
CA VAL A 122 15.58 21.86 11.90
C VAL A 122 15.50 23.00 10.90
N GLY A 123 14.81 22.77 9.79
CA GLY A 123 14.54 23.77 8.76
C GLY A 123 13.12 24.36 8.87
N SER A 124 12.77 25.17 7.88
CA SER A 124 11.40 25.65 7.67
C SER A 124 10.52 24.56 7.06
N THR A 125 9.22 24.61 7.36
CA THR A 125 8.23 23.72 6.72
C THR A 125 8.22 23.88 5.20
N PRO A 126 8.42 22.81 4.42
CA PRO A 126 8.39 22.90 2.97
C PRO A 126 7.02 23.31 2.41
N PRO A 127 6.95 24.03 1.27
CA PRO A 127 5.69 24.42 0.65
C PRO A 127 4.79 23.22 0.30
N TRP A 128 5.38 22.16 -0.28
CA TRP A 128 4.65 20.93 -0.65
C TRP A 128 3.98 20.25 0.56
N PHE A 129 4.59 20.38 1.75
CA PHE A 129 4.02 19.80 2.98
C PHE A 129 2.73 20.52 3.36
N SER A 130 2.75 21.85 3.30
CA SER A 130 1.59 22.70 3.62
C SER A 130 0.44 22.51 2.63
N GLU A 131 0.76 22.27 1.36
CA GLU A 131 -0.23 21.97 0.31
C GLU A 131 -0.89 20.60 0.52
N ARG A 132 -0.11 19.59 0.91
CA ARG A 132 -0.59 18.21 1.04
C ARG A 132 -1.33 17.92 2.35
N PHE A 133 -0.92 18.53 3.46
CA PHE A 133 -1.43 18.23 4.80
C PHE A 133 -2.19 19.40 5.44
N GLY A 134 -2.27 20.55 4.76
CA GLY A 134 -2.91 21.75 5.27
C GLY A 134 -2.03 22.53 6.26
N ARG A 135 -2.54 23.69 6.72
CA ARG A 135 -1.81 24.63 7.59
C ARG A 135 -1.91 24.32 9.09
N ASP A 136 -2.78 23.40 9.49
CA ASP A 136 -3.07 23.10 10.91
C ASP A 136 -2.13 22.04 11.53
N TYR A 137 -0.98 21.80 10.88
CA TYR A 137 0.03 20.89 11.41
C TYR A 137 0.84 21.57 12.52
N SER A 138 0.78 21.01 13.73
CA SER A 138 1.61 21.45 14.88
C SER A 138 2.55 20.33 15.31
N ALA A 139 3.85 20.65 15.46
CA ALA A 139 4.88 19.72 15.92
C ALA A 139 4.50 18.96 17.22
N ASP A 140 3.82 19.62 18.16
CA ASP A 140 3.43 19.04 19.45
C ASP A 140 2.39 17.91 19.36
N ARG A 141 1.62 17.83 18.25
CA ARG A 141 0.62 16.76 18.05
C ARG A 141 1.23 15.42 17.68
N TYR A 142 2.46 15.42 17.16
CA TYR A 142 3.16 14.22 16.73
C TYR A 142 4.40 14.03 17.59
N ARG A 143 4.19 13.56 18.83
CA ARG A 143 5.31 13.07 19.64
C ARG A 143 5.96 11.89 18.91
N PRO A 144 7.29 11.87 18.75
CA PRO A 144 7.97 10.74 18.12
C PRO A 144 7.76 9.48 18.97
N GLY A 145 7.02 8.53 18.40
CA GLY A 145 6.73 7.24 19.04
C GLY A 145 6.63 6.10 18.03
N SER A 146 6.07 6.37 16.86
CA SER A 146 6.07 5.44 15.72
C SER A 146 6.92 5.97 14.55
N PRO A 147 7.50 5.09 13.72
CA PRO A 147 8.11 5.46 12.45
C PRO A 147 7.25 6.41 11.59
N TYR A 148 5.92 6.21 11.54
CA TYR A 148 5.02 7.13 10.83
C TYR A 148 4.98 8.54 11.46
N SER A 149 4.93 8.66 12.79
CA SER A 149 4.98 9.96 13.46
C SER A 149 6.32 10.68 13.26
N ARG A 150 7.43 9.92 13.22
CA ARG A 150 8.78 10.44 12.90
C ARG A 150 8.82 11.00 11.49
N LEU A 151 8.32 10.26 10.50
CA LEU A 151 8.21 10.72 9.12
C LEU A 151 7.48 12.06 9.02
N GLN A 152 6.31 12.17 9.64
CA GLN A 152 5.49 13.38 9.63
C GLN A 152 6.22 14.58 10.26
N PHE A 153 6.87 14.37 11.40
CA PHE A 153 7.64 15.43 12.07
C PHE A 153 8.86 15.89 11.26
N LEU A 154 9.64 14.95 10.69
CA LEU A 154 10.81 15.27 9.89
C LEU A 154 10.44 15.97 8.57
N SER A 155 9.31 15.59 7.98
CA SER A 155 8.72 16.27 6.82
C SER A 155 8.33 17.71 7.15
N PHE A 156 7.59 17.90 8.25
CA PHE A 156 7.16 19.22 8.72
C PHE A 156 8.34 20.14 9.05
N THR A 157 9.44 19.59 9.56
CA THR A 157 10.66 20.35 9.91
C THR A 157 11.65 20.49 8.75
N GLY A 158 11.25 20.12 7.53
CA GLY A 158 12.07 20.30 6.32
C GLY A 158 13.35 19.46 6.28
N ARG A 159 13.40 18.38 7.06
CA ARG A 159 14.57 17.48 7.15
C ARG A 159 14.54 16.37 6.11
N LEU A 160 13.37 16.12 5.53
CA LEU A 160 13.15 15.21 4.42
C LEU A 160 12.63 16.00 3.21
N ASP A 161 13.08 15.63 2.02
CA ASP A 161 12.48 16.08 0.77
C ASP A 161 11.28 15.19 0.39
N ILE A 162 10.58 15.55 -0.69
CA ILE A 162 9.38 14.83 -1.11
C ILE A 162 9.67 13.38 -1.53
N ASP A 163 10.83 13.14 -2.14
CA ASP A 163 11.22 11.81 -2.63
C ASP A 163 11.53 10.87 -1.47
N ASP A 164 12.25 11.36 -0.45
CA ASP A 164 12.49 10.64 0.79
C ASP A 164 11.18 10.34 1.52
N VAL A 165 10.24 11.28 1.54
CA VAL A 165 8.93 11.07 2.19
C VAL A 165 8.11 10.02 1.47
N GLU A 166 8.11 10.05 0.14
CA GLU A 166 7.43 9.04 -0.65
C GLU A 166 8.05 7.66 -0.46
N PHE A 167 9.38 7.54 -0.50
CA PHE A 167 10.07 6.29 -0.22
C PHE A 167 9.72 5.77 1.19
N VAL A 168 9.92 6.60 2.21
CA VAL A 168 9.75 6.19 3.61
C VAL A 168 8.29 5.87 3.93
N SER A 169 7.32 6.65 3.43
CA SER A 169 5.89 6.35 3.60
C SER A 169 5.50 5.02 2.96
N ARG A 170 5.97 4.73 1.74
CA ARG A 170 5.69 3.48 1.03
C ARG A 170 6.19 2.24 1.79
N HIS A 171 7.31 2.33 2.50
CA HIS A 171 7.90 1.17 3.17
C HIS A 171 7.54 1.03 4.65
N ILE A 172 7.19 2.13 5.35
CA ILE A 172 6.75 2.06 6.76
C ILE A 172 5.28 1.63 6.87
N PHE A 173 4.39 2.18 6.05
CA PHE A 173 2.94 1.88 6.16
C PHE A 173 2.63 0.39 5.98
N LEU A 174 3.32 -0.27 5.05
CA LEU A 174 3.09 -1.68 4.72
C LEU A 174 3.61 -2.61 5.83
N SER A 175 4.73 -2.26 6.49
CA SER A 175 5.27 -3.04 7.60
C SER A 175 4.51 -2.82 8.92
N GLU A 176 4.05 -1.59 9.21
CA GLU A 176 3.19 -1.34 10.38
C GLU A 176 1.83 -2.06 10.23
N LEU A 177 1.24 -2.06 9.03
CA LEU A 177 0.02 -2.85 8.74
C LEU A 177 0.28 -4.35 8.84
N ALA A 178 1.36 -4.87 8.26
CA ALA A 178 1.73 -6.30 8.38
C ALA A 178 1.90 -6.72 9.85
N SER A 179 2.49 -5.87 10.70
CA SER A 179 2.64 -6.15 12.14
C SER A 179 1.30 -6.19 12.89
N SER A 180 0.29 -5.42 12.44
CA SER A 180 -1.05 -5.45 13.04
C SER A 180 -1.85 -6.70 12.65
N TYR A 181 -1.54 -7.33 11.51
CA TYR A 181 -2.15 -8.59 11.06
C TYR A 181 -1.34 -9.83 11.44
N ALA A 182 -0.03 -9.70 11.72
CA ALA A 182 0.82 -10.79 12.16
C ALA A 182 0.50 -11.31 13.58
N VAL A 183 -0.25 -10.54 14.37
CA VAL A 183 -0.73 -10.99 15.70
C VAL A 183 -1.77 -12.11 15.57
N ASP A 184 -2.44 -12.25 14.43
CA ASP A 184 -3.45 -13.30 14.19
C ASP A 184 -2.90 -14.56 13.50
N TYR A 185 -1.60 -14.60 13.17
CA TYR A 185 -0.94 -15.74 12.50
C TYR A 185 0.31 -16.27 13.20
N ALA A 186 0.56 -15.86 14.45
CA ALA A 186 1.51 -16.59 15.31
C ALA A 186 0.81 -17.84 15.89
N PRO A 187 1.44 -19.03 15.84
CA PRO A 187 0.84 -20.28 16.32
C PRO A 187 0.48 -20.29 17.81
#